data_AF-A0A7X8IXI8-F1
#
_entry.id   AF-A0A7X8IXI8-F1
#
_cell.length_a   1.000
_cell.length_b   1.000
_cell.length_c   1.000
_cell.angle_alpha   90.00
_cell.angle_beta   90.00
_cell.angle_gamma   90.00
#
_symmetry.space_group_name_H-M   'P 1'
#
loop_
_entity.id
_entity.type
_entity.pdbx_description
1 polymer ?
#
loop_
_entity_poly.entity_id
_entity_poly.type
_entity_poly.pdbx_seq_one_letter_code
_entity_poly.pdbx_strand_id
1 'polypeptide(L)'
;MKTNLLTNILKNQVTPALGCTEPGAVAYAVARAKEILGAEVKKLNIEVDKNILKNGVSVGIPGTKEHGIIFAAALSLVIGKSEYVLEVLKDVDEASIDEALEIVDASIIDLKLNSFTQGLYIKAEAIGNKDKATVIIQDAHTNIIFERKNNEVLLNKNYTSTSLEKKTSNEIKFEIKNFTIDELIDYVNKVALEEIAFIQNGIDMNFKIAHAGLKENTGVGLGNYLYNKADDVFTMAKAYTAAASEARMSGYLLPVMSSAGSGNHGLVAIIPISYIGREKKIPKENILRSVALSHLITIYVKVYLGTLSPVCGCAVAAGVGCAAGLTYMLGGDKDQINGSINNMIAGISGMLCDGAKLGCAYKLSISVDAAVDAAKMALEKIYIPENNGILGCTAEKSIQNLSKVSNVGMDHTDEVILDVIINKC
;
A
#
# COMPACT_ATOMS: atom_id res chain seq x y z
N MET A 1 9.62 22.16 -16.85
CA MET A 1 10.08 21.98 -15.45
C MET A 1 9.01 21.33 -14.57
N LYS A 2 7.76 21.85 -14.49
CA LYS A 2 6.66 21.22 -13.73
C LYS A 2 6.20 19.84 -14.25
N THR A 3 6.07 19.66 -15.56
CA THR A 3 5.66 18.37 -16.18
C THR A 3 6.61 17.22 -15.84
N ASN A 4 7.92 17.47 -15.89
CA ASN A 4 8.93 16.46 -15.54
C ASN A 4 8.83 16.03 -14.07
N LEU A 5 8.38 16.92 -13.18
CA LEU A 5 8.24 16.61 -11.76
C LEU A 5 7.09 15.62 -11.51
N LEU A 6 5.92 15.80 -12.14
CA LEU A 6 4.80 14.86 -12.00
C LEU A 6 5.13 13.48 -12.57
N THR A 7 5.85 13.41 -13.70
CA THR A 7 6.36 12.13 -14.22
C THR A 7 7.31 11.46 -13.24
N ASN A 8 8.22 12.21 -12.62
CA ASN A 8 9.15 11.68 -11.63
C ASN A 8 8.42 11.21 -10.37
N ILE A 9 7.39 11.92 -9.93
CA ILE A 9 6.51 11.50 -8.82
C ILE A 9 5.84 10.16 -9.16
N LEU A 10 5.26 10.03 -10.36
CA LEU A 10 4.65 8.77 -10.80
C LEU A 10 5.67 7.63 -10.83
N LYS A 11 6.82 7.80 -11.49
CA LYS A 11 7.88 6.78 -11.57
C LYS A 11 8.40 6.37 -10.18
N ASN A 12 8.36 7.27 -9.22
CA ASN A 12 8.78 7.02 -7.85
C ASN A 12 7.71 6.33 -6.98
N GLN A 13 6.43 6.62 -7.21
CA GLN A 13 5.32 6.18 -6.36
C GLN A 13 4.52 5.00 -6.95
N VAL A 14 4.78 4.64 -8.20
CA VAL A 14 4.16 3.52 -8.93
C VAL A 14 5.24 2.48 -9.19
N THR A 15 5.47 1.62 -8.20
CA THR A 15 6.53 0.60 -8.20
C THR A 15 5.98 -0.78 -7.88
N PRO A 16 6.61 -1.87 -8.37
CA PRO A 16 6.23 -3.22 -8.00
C PRO A 16 6.33 -3.46 -6.48
N ALA A 17 5.41 -4.25 -5.93
CA ALA A 17 5.40 -4.68 -4.54
C ALA A 17 5.00 -6.15 -4.46
N LEU A 18 5.82 -6.97 -3.79
CA LEU A 18 5.54 -8.36 -3.48
C LEU A 18 5.01 -8.47 -2.03
N GLY A 19 3.87 -9.14 -1.84
CA GLY A 19 3.27 -9.27 -0.51
C GLY A 19 2.95 -7.93 0.16
N CYS A 20 2.87 -7.95 1.49
CA CYS A 20 2.76 -6.77 2.34
C CYS A 20 4.15 -6.28 2.76
N THR A 21 4.38 -4.96 2.74
CA THR A 21 5.71 -4.39 2.95
C THR A 21 6.15 -4.47 4.41
N GLU A 22 5.21 -4.51 5.35
CA GLU A 22 5.47 -4.57 6.79
C GLU A 22 6.14 -5.88 7.24
N PRO A 23 5.61 -7.08 6.98
CA PRO A 23 6.33 -8.32 7.30
C PRO A 23 7.63 -8.45 6.49
N GLY A 24 7.67 -7.96 5.24
CA GLY A 24 8.90 -7.93 4.42
C GLY A 24 9.98 -7.05 5.03
N ALA A 25 9.64 -5.90 5.60
CA ALA A 25 10.58 -5.00 6.28
C ALA A 25 11.10 -5.60 7.60
N VAL A 26 10.26 -6.32 8.34
CA VAL A 26 10.72 -7.06 9.53
C VAL A 26 11.66 -8.18 9.12
N ALA A 27 11.28 -8.98 8.13
CA ALA A 27 12.13 -10.04 7.59
C ALA A 27 13.48 -9.47 7.09
N TYR A 28 13.48 -8.30 6.45
CA TYR A 28 14.70 -7.62 6.01
C TYR A 28 15.62 -7.25 7.18
N ALA A 29 15.07 -6.65 8.24
CA ALA A 29 15.83 -6.34 9.45
C ALA A 29 16.40 -7.61 10.12
N VAL A 30 15.63 -8.70 10.13
CA VAL A 30 16.04 -10.00 10.69
C VAL A 30 17.17 -10.63 9.89
N ALA A 31 17.05 -10.68 8.56
CA ALA A 31 18.11 -11.20 7.68
C ALA A 31 19.41 -10.43 7.90
N ARG A 32 19.33 -9.10 7.94
CA ARG A 32 20.50 -8.26 8.19
C ARG A 32 21.10 -8.49 9.58
N ALA A 33 20.28 -8.64 10.62
CA ALA A 33 20.75 -8.94 11.97
C ALA A 33 21.44 -10.31 12.04
N LYS A 34 20.88 -11.34 11.39
CA LYS A 34 21.49 -12.69 11.27
C LYS A 34 22.85 -12.64 10.58
N GLU A 35 22.94 -11.93 9.45
CA GLU A 35 24.20 -11.76 8.70
C GLU A 35 25.29 -11.07 9.53
N ILE A 36 24.94 -10.01 10.26
CA ILE A 36 25.88 -9.31 11.15
C ILE A 36 26.33 -10.21 12.30
N LEU A 37 25.41 -10.98 12.90
CA LEU A 37 25.72 -11.93 13.95
C LEU A 37 26.76 -12.97 13.46
N GLY A 38 26.53 -13.55 12.28
CA GLY A 38 27.44 -14.52 11.65
C GLY A 38 27.49 -15.86 12.38
N ALA A 39 26.47 -16.17 13.18
CA ALA A 39 26.33 -17.40 13.96
C ALA A 39 24.86 -17.80 14.06
N GLU A 40 24.59 -18.99 14.61
CA GLU A 40 23.23 -19.47 14.87
C GLU A 40 22.48 -18.55 15.84
N VAL A 41 21.25 -18.18 15.50
CA VAL A 41 20.37 -17.34 16.32
C VAL A 41 19.64 -18.23 17.34
N LYS A 42 19.93 -18.03 18.63
CA LYS A 42 19.29 -18.73 19.74
C LYS A 42 18.07 -18.00 20.30
N LYS A 43 18.02 -16.69 20.12
CA LYS A 43 16.88 -15.84 20.48
C LYS A 43 16.82 -14.64 19.56
N LEU A 44 15.60 -14.25 19.18
CA LEU A 44 15.33 -13.08 18.34
C LEU A 44 14.35 -12.17 19.06
N ASN A 45 14.77 -10.96 19.42
CA ASN A 45 13.86 -9.94 19.94
C ASN A 45 13.50 -8.97 18.81
N ILE A 46 12.21 -8.72 18.63
CA ILE A 46 11.69 -7.80 17.62
C ILE A 46 10.84 -6.75 18.35
N GLU A 47 11.17 -5.47 18.16
CA GLU A 47 10.36 -4.35 18.61
C GLU A 47 9.86 -3.58 17.38
N VAL A 48 8.56 -3.30 17.31
CA VAL A 48 7.94 -2.62 16.17
C VAL A 48 6.97 -1.54 16.61
N ASP A 49 6.72 -0.54 15.76
CA ASP A 49 5.64 0.41 16.00
C ASP A 49 4.24 -0.20 15.73
N LYS A 50 3.21 0.56 16.11
CA LYS A 50 1.79 0.18 16.00
C LYS A 50 1.39 -0.21 14.58
N ASN A 51 1.94 0.42 13.55
CA ASN A 51 1.56 0.21 12.16
C ASN A 51 2.17 -1.05 11.58
N ILE A 52 3.46 -1.28 11.83
CA ILE A 52 4.10 -2.54 11.46
C ILE A 52 3.35 -3.70 12.11
N LEU A 53 3.00 -3.60 13.40
CA LEU A 53 2.23 -4.62 14.08
C LEU A 53 0.82 -4.81 13.49
N LYS A 54 0.04 -3.73 13.40
CA LYS A 54 -1.33 -3.73 12.84
C LYS A 54 -1.39 -4.31 11.43
N ASN A 55 -0.48 -3.90 10.55
CA ASN A 55 -0.51 -4.33 9.14
C ASN A 55 0.19 -5.69 8.92
N GLY A 56 1.13 -6.06 9.78
CA GLY A 56 1.91 -7.29 9.63
C GLY A 56 1.32 -8.52 10.32
N VAL A 57 0.44 -8.37 11.31
CA VAL A 57 0.04 -9.50 12.19
C VAL A 57 -0.81 -10.59 11.52
N SER A 58 -1.68 -10.24 10.56
CA SER A 58 -2.65 -11.20 9.97
C SER A 58 -2.50 -11.39 8.47
N VAL A 59 -1.45 -10.82 7.86
CA VAL A 59 -1.27 -10.87 6.41
C VAL A 59 -0.49 -12.10 5.99
N GLY A 60 -0.86 -12.71 4.86
CA GLY A 60 -0.17 -13.86 4.30
C GLY A 60 1.25 -13.54 3.86
N ILE A 61 2.15 -14.52 4.00
CA ILE A 61 3.55 -14.41 3.64
C ILE A 61 3.76 -14.95 2.21
N PRO A 62 4.41 -14.19 1.31
CA PRO A 62 4.59 -14.60 -0.08
C PRO A 62 5.17 -16.00 -0.22
N GLY A 63 4.50 -16.85 -1.00
CA GLY A 63 4.93 -18.22 -1.29
C GLY A 63 4.61 -19.25 -0.21
N THR A 64 3.86 -18.88 0.84
CA THR A 64 3.47 -19.81 1.92
C THR A 64 1.97 -19.74 2.21
N LYS A 65 1.47 -20.67 3.01
CA LYS A 65 0.11 -20.62 3.60
C LYS A 65 0.09 -19.92 4.96
N GLU A 66 1.25 -19.47 5.41
CA GLU A 66 1.48 -18.93 6.73
C GLU A 66 1.34 -17.41 6.75
N HIS A 67 1.13 -16.87 7.94
CA HIS A 67 0.76 -15.49 8.14
C HIS A 67 1.57 -14.86 9.26
N GLY A 68 1.70 -13.53 9.20
CA GLY A 68 2.15 -12.77 10.36
C GLY A 68 3.66 -12.51 10.42
N ILE A 69 4.01 -11.54 11.27
CA ILE A 69 5.39 -11.08 11.48
C ILE A 69 6.29 -12.18 12.03
N ILE A 70 5.78 -13.00 12.95
CA ILE A 70 6.55 -14.06 13.61
C ILE A 70 7.02 -15.08 12.58
N PHE A 71 6.12 -15.58 11.73
CA PHE A 71 6.48 -16.50 10.67
C PHE A 71 7.42 -15.85 9.64
N ALA A 72 7.17 -14.60 9.23
CA ALA A 72 8.07 -13.89 8.31
C ALA A 72 9.50 -13.76 8.86
N ALA A 73 9.64 -13.52 10.17
CA ALA A 73 10.92 -13.46 10.84
C ALA A 73 11.60 -14.85 10.91
N ALA A 74 10.84 -15.90 11.24
CA ALA A 74 11.34 -17.27 11.26
C ALA A 74 11.84 -17.71 9.87
N LEU A 75 11.04 -17.48 8.82
CA LEU A 75 11.44 -17.79 7.45
C LEU A 75 12.67 -16.99 7.02
N SER A 76 12.78 -15.73 7.45
CA SER A 76 13.98 -14.92 7.24
C SER A 76 15.22 -15.48 7.95
N LEU A 77 15.07 -16.10 9.12
CA LEU A 77 16.17 -16.79 9.79
C LEU A 77 16.65 -18.02 9.01
N VAL A 78 15.82 -18.61 8.15
CA VAL A 78 16.22 -19.75 7.30
C VAL A 78 16.84 -19.24 6.01
N ILE A 79 16.05 -18.56 5.17
CA ILE A 79 16.41 -18.21 3.78
C ILE A 79 16.68 -16.72 3.53
N GLY A 80 16.47 -15.87 4.53
CA GLY A 80 16.49 -14.43 4.35
C GLY A 80 17.84 -13.90 3.87
N LYS A 81 17.83 -13.12 2.78
CA LYS A 81 19.00 -12.43 2.23
C LYS A 81 18.78 -10.93 2.19
N SER A 82 19.56 -10.16 2.95
CA SER A 82 19.36 -8.72 3.08
C SER A 82 19.59 -7.97 1.76
N GLU A 83 20.39 -8.51 0.84
CA GLU A 83 20.59 -7.97 -0.51
C GLU A 83 19.31 -7.86 -1.33
N TYR A 84 18.25 -8.62 -1.01
CA TYR A 84 16.96 -8.54 -1.70
C TYR A 84 16.00 -7.49 -1.11
N VAL A 85 16.38 -6.85 -0.01
CA VAL A 85 15.60 -5.78 0.62
C VAL A 85 14.17 -6.27 0.95
N LEU A 86 13.12 -5.77 0.28
CA LEU A 86 11.73 -6.18 0.55
C LEU A 86 11.35 -7.51 -0.09
N GLU A 87 12.17 -8.04 -0.99
CA GLU A 87 12.03 -9.39 -1.56
C GLU A 87 12.90 -10.42 -0.81
N VAL A 88 13.27 -10.14 0.44
CA VAL A 88 14.11 -10.98 1.33
C VAL A 88 13.66 -12.44 1.43
N LEU A 89 12.39 -12.74 1.18
CA LEU A 89 11.79 -14.08 1.25
C LEU A 89 11.51 -14.72 -0.12
N LYS A 90 11.98 -14.14 -1.24
CA LYS A 90 11.58 -14.59 -2.59
C LYS A 90 12.04 -16.00 -2.98
N ASP A 91 13.04 -16.54 -2.27
CA ASP A 91 13.62 -17.87 -2.52
C ASP A 91 12.95 -18.97 -1.67
N VAL A 92 11.72 -18.74 -1.20
CA VAL A 92 10.97 -19.69 -0.37
C VAL A 92 10.63 -20.98 -1.11
N ASP A 93 10.80 -22.10 -0.41
CA ASP A 93 10.43 -23.46 -0.82
C ASP A 93 9.81 -24.26 0.35
N GLU A 94 9.31 -25.46 0.08
CA GLU A 94 8.64 -26.29 1.10
C GLU A 94 9.57 -26.63 2.28
N ALA A 95 10.85 -26.92 2.04
CA ALA A 95 11.81 -27.25 3.09
C ALA A 95 12.07 -26.07 4.04
N SER A 96 12.18 -24.86 3.47
CA SER A 96 12.36 -23.64 4.26
C SER A 96 11.13 -23.27 5.09
N ILE A 97 9.93 -23.63 4.63
CA ILE A 97 8.68 -23.45 5.37
C ILE A 97 8.66 -24.38 6.59
N ASP A 98 8.99 -25.66 6.40
CA ASP A 98 9.03 -26.63 7.50
C ASP A 98 10.04 -26.21 8.59
N GLU A 99 11.25 -25.80 8.19
CA GLU A 99 12.27 -25.31 9.14
C GLU A 99 11.82 -24.01 9.85
N ALA A 100 11.13 -23.11 9.14
CA ALA A 100 10.57 -21.90 9.75
C ALA A 100 9.47 -22.23 10.78
N LEU A 101 8.64 -23.24 10.53
CA LEU A 101 7.63 -23.71 11.48
C LEU A 101 8.27 -24.27 12.75
N GLU A 102 9.36 -25.04 12.64
CA GLU A 102 10.12 -25.54 13.80
C GLU A 102 10.67 -24.38 14.65
N ILE A 103 11.15 -23.31 14.02
CA ILE A 103 11.62 -22.09 14.71
C ILE A 103 10.47 -21.40 15.46
N VAL A 104 9.27 -21.34 14.86
CA VAL A 104 8.08 -20.77 15.50
C VAL A 104 7.68 -21.60 16.72
N ASP A 105 7.64 -22.93 16.58
CA ASP A 105 7.28 -23.85 17.67
C ASP A 105 8.29 -23.80 18.83
N ALA A 106 9.59 -23.63 18.51
CA ALA A 106 10.64 -23.43 19.50
C ALA A 106 10.51 -22.11 20.29
N SER A 107 9.61 -21.20 19.90
CA SER A 107 9.30 -19.95 20.60
C SER A 107 10.53 -19.07 20.88
N ILE A 108 11.51 -19.06 19.96
CA ILE A 108 12.72 -18.24 20.12
C ILE A 108 12.53 -16.77 19.72
N ILE A 109 11.39 -16.42 19.12
CA ILE A 109 11.06 -15.08 18.61
C ILE A 109 10.13 -14.37 19.59
N ASP A 110 10.57 -13.24 20.14
CA ASP A 110 9.80 -12.35 21.02
C ASP A 110 9.44 -11.07 20.27
N LEU A 111 8.16 -10.90 19.92
CA LEU A 111 7.65 -9.72 19.22
C LEU A 111 6.94 -8.78 20.20
N LYS A 112 7.40 -7.53 20.28
CA LYS A 112 6.88 -6.51 21.18
C LYS A 112 6.50 -5.23 20.46
N LEU A 113 5.43 -4.60 20.93
CA LEU A 113 5.06 -3.26 20.55
C LEU A 113 5.97 -2.25 21.27
N ASN A 114 6.59 -1.34 20.51
CA ASN A 114 7.21 -0.15 21.06
C ASN A 114 6.23 1.02 20.99
N SER A 115 5.53 1.28 22.10
CA SER A 115 4.50 2.32 22.17
C SER A 115 5.05 3.74 22.17
N PHE A 116 6.36 3.92 22.34
CA PHE A 116 7.01 5.23 22.47
C PHE A 116 7.58 5.76 21.15
N THR A 117 7.62 4.93 20.11
CA THR A 117 8.10 5.34 18.79
C THR A 117 6.96 5.92 17.95
N GLN A 118 7.23 7.05 17.30
CA GLN A 118 6.39 7.62 16.25
C GLN A 118 7.01 7.31 14.89
N GLY A 119 6.19 7.17 13.85
CA GLY A 119 6.70 6.79 12.54
C GLY A 119 6.81 5.27 12.37
N LEU A 120 7.37 4.86 11.23
CA LEU A 120 7.75 3.48 10.98
C LEU A 120 8.99 3.15 11.81
N TYR A 121 8.92 2.10 12.63
CA TYR A 121 10.03 1.63 13.45
C TYR A 121 10.07 0.10 13.51
N ILE A 122 11.25 -0.46 13.27
CA ILE A 122 11.54 -1.88 13.42
C ILE A 122 12.92 -2.00 14.04
N LYS A 123 13.04 -2.73 15.14
CA LYS A 123 14.31 -3.14 15.73
C LYS A 123 14.34 -4.66 15.81
N ALA A 124 15.33 -5.25 15.17
CA ALA A 124 15.63 -6.68 15.26
C ALA A 124 16.93 -6.87 16.03
N GLU A 125 16.89 -7.69 17.09
CA GLU A 125 18.06 -8.09 17.86
C GLU A 125 18.21 -9.61 17.83
N ALA A 126 19.19 -10.08 17.05
CA ALA A 126 19.55 -11.49 16.95
C ALA A 126 20.63 -11.83 17.99
N ILE A 127 20.40 -12.86 18.80
CA ILE A 127 21.26 -13.26 19.92
C ILE A 127 21.74 -14.69 19.68
N GLY A 128 23.06 -14.89 19.65
CA GLY A 128 23.71 -16.21 19.62
C GLY A 128 24.22 -16.62 21.00
N ASN A 129 25.13 -17.60 21.04
CA ASN A 129 25.69 -18.10 22.32
C ASN A 129 26.60 -17.08 23.04
N LYS A 130 27.30 -16.23 22.28
CA LYS A 130 28.30 -15.27 22.82
C LYS A 130 28.04 -13.85 22.34
N ASP A 131 27.53 -13.72 21.13
CA ASP A 131 27.41 -12.45 20.42
C ASP A 131 25.94 -12.06 20.22
N LYS A 132 25.73 -10.77 19.97
CA LYS A 132 24.44 -10.23 19.55
C LYS A 132 24.61 -9.22 18.43
N ALA A 133 23.61 -9.11 17.58
CA ALA A 133 23.53 -8.11 16.52
C ALA A 133 22.21 -7.35 16.61
N THR A 134 22.25 -6.04 16.41
CA THR A 134 21.06 -5.16 16.41
C THR A 134 20.98 -4.41 15.09
N VAL A 135 19.80 -4.40 14.48
CA VAL A 135 19.46 -3.60 13.29
C VAL A 135 18.22 -2.76 13.60
N ILE A 136 18.22 -1.49 13.22
CA ILE A 136 17.05 -0.60 13.33
C ILE A 136 16.73 0.00 11.97
N ILE A 137 15.48 -0.17 11.55
CA ILE A 137 14.86 0.49 10.39
C ILE A 137 13.90 1.56 10.90
N GLN A 138 13.97 2.76 10.32
CA GLN A 138 13.12 3.88 10.71
C GLN A 138 12.73 4.77 9.52
N ASP A 139 11.58 5.43 9.61
CA ASP A 139 10.99 6.40 8.66
C ASP A 139 10.53 5.81 7.30
N ALA A 140 11.22 4.79 6.79
CA ALA A 140 10.86 4.06 5.58
C ALA A 140 11.21 2.58 5.70
N HIS A 141 10.41 1.70 5.08
CA HIS A 141 10.50 0.23 5.16
C HIS A 141 11.89 -0.36 4.84
N THR A 142 12.76 0.38 4.15
CA THR A 142 14.09 -0.08 3.72
C THR A 142 15.24 0.73 4.33
N ASN A 143 14.95 1.77 5.11
CA ASN A 143 15.94 2.71 5.61
C ASN A 143 16.54 2.21 6.94
N ILE A 144 17.61 1.43 6.85
CA ILE A 144 18.42 1.06 8.03
C ILE A 144 19.15 2.30 8.53
N ILE A 145 18.92 2.66 9.80
CA ILE A 145 19.55 3.80 10.47
C ILE A 145 20.63 3.38 11.46
N PHE A 146 20.60 2.14 11.96
CA PHE A 146 21.51 1.67 12.98
C PHE A 146 21.84 0.18 12.79
N GLU A 147 23.11 -0.15 12.91
CA GLU A 147 23.64 -1.52 12.91
C GLU A 147 24.73 -1.64 13.97
N ARG A 148 24.69 -2.70 14.77
CA ARG A 148 25.67 -2.96 15.84
C ARG A 148 25.91 -4.45 16.02
N LYS A 149 27.17 -4.83 16.23
CA LYS A 149 27.57 -6.17 16.71
C LYS A 149 28.21 -6.02 18.08
N ASN A 150 27.63 -6.63 19.11
CA ASN A 150 28.05 -6.46 20.50
C ASN A 150 28.17 -4.98 20.91
N ASN A 151 29.40 -4.50 21.13
CA ASN A 151 29.72 -3.12 21.48
C ASN A 151 30.20 -2.29 20.29
N GLU A 152 30.41 -2.91 19.12
CA GLU A 152 30.89 -2.25 17.90
C GLU A 152 29.72 -1.76 17.06
N VAL A 153 29.64 -0.45 16.85
CA VAL A 153 28.64 0.19 15.98
C VAL A 153 29.16 0.17 14.55
N LEU A 154 28.45 -0.53 13.66
CA LEU A 154 28.79 -0.67 12.24
C LEU A 154 28.17 0.45 11.40
N LEU A 155 26.98 0.90 11.80
CA LEU A 155 26.26 2.01 11.18
C LEU A 155 25.51 2.78 12.26
N ASN A 156 25.62 4.11 12.25
CA ASN A 156 24.74 4.98 13.00
C ASN A 156 24.51 6.26 12.19
N LYS A 157 23.38 6.32 11.50
CA LYS A 157 22.89 7.54 10.88
C LYS A 157 22.30 8.41 12.00
N ASN A 158 23.15 9.14 12.71
CA ASN A 158 22.69 10.11 13.71
C ASN A 158 21.67 11.07 13.07
N TYR A 159 20.63 11.42 13.83
CA TYR A 159 19.75 12.56 13.58
C TYR A 159 20.56 13.87 13.64
N THR A 160 21.39 14.13 12.64
CA THR A 160 21.93 15.47 12.39
C THR A 160 21.04 16.15 11.38
N SER A 161 20.16 17.00 11.90
CA SER A 161 19.50 18.09 11.19
C SER A 161 20.57 18.98 10.56
N THR A 162 21.03 18.66 9.36
CA THR A 162 21.63 19.55 8.34
C THR A 162 22.28 18.70 7.24
N SER A 163 21.50 18.40 6.20
CA SER A 163 22.05 18.21 4.86
C SER A 163 21.04 18.69 3.84
N LEU A 164 21.09 20.00 3.58
CA LEU A 164 20.77 20.53 2.26
C LEU A 164 21.73 19.85 1.28
N GLU A 165 21.33 18.72 0.70
CA GLU A 165 21.70 18.26 -0.65
C GLU A 165 21.16 16.84 -0.89
N LYS A 166 20.32 16.74 -1.94
CA LYS A 166 19.47 15.61 -2.37
C LYS A 166 18.32 15.29 -1.42
N LYS A 167 17.15 15.90 -1.71
CA LYS A 167 15.84 15.35 -1.32
C LYS A 167 15.89 13.85 -1.58
N THR A 168 15.74 13.05 -0.53
CA THR A 168 15.69 11.60 -0.68
C THR A 168 14.59 11.24 -1.68
N SER A 169 14.72 10.14 -2.41
CA SER A 169 13.71 9.71 -3.40
C SER A 169 12.30 9.61 -2.80
N ASN A 170 12.16 9.42 -1.49
CA ASN A 170 10.88 9.41 -0.77
C ASN A 170 10.26 10.79 -0.52
N GLU A 171 11.01 11.89 -0.63
CA GLU A 171 10.50 13.25 -0.40
C GLU A 171 9.84 13.85 -1.64
N ILE A 172 10.19 13.39 -2.85
CA ILE A 172 9.66 13.96 -4.11
C ILE A 172 8.13 13.89 -4.18
N LYS A 173 7.52 12.86 -3.57
CA LYS A 173 6.06 12.72 -3.52
C LYS A 173 5.37 13.90 -2.85
N PHE A 174 5.99 14.55 -1.87
CA PHE A 174 5.39 15.69 -1.16
C PHE A 174 5.31 16.94 -2.03
N GLU A 175 6.13 17.02 -3.09
CA GLU A 175 6.04 18.11 -4.07
C GLU A 175 4.69 18.15 -4.80
N ILE A 176 3.95 17.04 -4.81
CA ILE A 176 2.61 17.00 -5.41
C ILE A 176 1.65 17.99 -4.74
N LYS A 177 1.89 18.37 -3.47
CA LYS A 177 1.10 19.38 -2.74
C LYS A 177 1.18 20.78 -3.34
N ASN A 178 2.21 21.04 -4.16
CA ASN A 178 2.40 22.31 -4.86
C ASN A 178 1.60 22.41 -6.17
N PHE A 179 0.76 21.40 -6.46
CA PHE A 179 -0.09 21.34 -7.64
C PHE A 179 -1.58 21.39 -7.24
N THR A 180 -2.39 21.97 -8.10
CA THR A 180 -3.86 21.86 -8.05
C THR A 180 -4.32 20.58 -8.76
N ILE A 181 -5.53 20.10 -8.46
CA ILE A 181 -6.14 18.97 -9.18
C ILE A 181 -6.24 19.28 -10.68
N ASP A 182 -6.59 20.51 -11.03
CA ASP A 182 -6.65 20.97 -12.42
C ASP A 182 -5.29 20.91 -13.14
N GLU A 183 -4.18 21.20 -12.44
CA GLU A 183 -2.84 21.02 -12.98
C GLU A 183 -2.49 19.53 -13.20
N LEU A 184 -2.99 18.63 -12.35
CA LEU A 184 -2.84 17.17 -12.54
C LEU A 184 -3.62 16.70 -13.77
N ILE A 185 -4.84 17.21 -13.97
CA ILE A 185 -5.67 16.93 -15.16
C ILE A 185 -4.98 17.49 -16.42
N ASP A 186 -4.47 18.72 -16.36
CA ASP A 186 -3.74 19.33 -17.48
C ASP A 186 -2.46 18.56 -17.83
N TYR A 187 -1.77 18.03 -16.83
CA TYR A 187 -0.60 17.18 -17.05
C TYR A 187 -0.96 15.92 -17.83
N VAL A 188 -1.98 15.16 -17.42
CA VAL A 188 -2.34 13.91 -18.12
C VAL A 188 -2.88 14.17 -19.52
N ASN A 189 -3.37 15.37 -19.82
CA ASN A 189 -3.76 15.76 -21.18
C ASN A 189 -2.57 16.12 -22.08
N LYS A 190 -1.49 16.65 -21.52
CA LYS A 190 -0.38 17.24 -22.30
C LYS A 190 0.89 16.40 -22.31
N VAL A 191 1.06 15.48 -21.35
CA VAL A 191 2.26 14.66 -21.26
C VAL A 191 2.39 13.76 -22.49
N ALA A 192 3.61 13.64 -23.01
CA ALA A 192 3.93 12.72 -24.09
C ALA A 192 3.64 11.28 -23.64
N LEU A 193 3.06 10.46 -24.51
CA LEU A 193 2.60 9.12 -24.15
C LEU A 193 3.77 8.23 -23.69
N GLU A 194 4.95 8.44 -24.26
CA GLU A 194 6.19 7.72 -23.96
C GLU A 194 6.60 7.89 -22.49
N GLU A 195 6.35 9.05 -21.89
CA GLU A 195 6.70 9.35 -20.50
C GLU A 195 5.83 8.59 -19.48
N ILE A 196 4.62 8.19 -19.89
CA ILE A 196 3.66 7.44 -19.07
C ILE A 196 3.44 6.00 -19.58
N ALA A 197 4.15 5.57 -20.62
CA ALA A 197 3.98 4.24 -21.21
C ALA A 197 4.23 3.09 -20.20
N PHE A 198 5.07 3.33 -19.19
CA PHE A 198 5.34 2.38 -18.12
C PHE A 198 4.10 2.01 -17.28
N ILE A 199 3.03 2.83 -17.31
CA ILE A 199 1.75 2.50 -16.68
C ILE A 199 1.17 1.19 -17.24
N GLN A 200 1.46 0.85 -18.50
CA GLN A 200 1.05 -0.43 -19.09
C GLN A 200 1.62 -1.63 -18.32
N ASN A 201 2.86 -1.55 -17.84
CA ASN A 201 3.46 -2.60 -17.02
C ASN A 201 2.66 -2.80 -15.73
N GLY A 202 2.12 -1.72 -15.17
CA GLY A 202 1.28 -1.78 -13.98
C GLY A 202 -0.06 -2.44 -14.23
N ILE A 203 -0.68 -2.13 -15.38
CA ILE A 203 -1.91 -2.79 -15.83
C ILE A 203 -1.70 -4.30 -15.95
N ASP A 204 -0.66 -4.71 -16.68
CA ASP A 204 -0.43 -6.13 -16.97
C ASP A 204 -0.06 -6.92 -15.71
N MET A 205 0.76 -6.34 -14.82
CA MET A 205 1.10 -6.95 -13.53
C MET A 205 -0.14 -7.15 -12.65
N ASN A 206 -1.01 -6.15 -12.56
CA ASN A 206 -2.19 -6.22 -11.69
C ASN A 206 -3.25 -7.19 -12.24
N PHE A 207 -3.41 -7.28 -13.57
CA PHE A 207 -4.27 -8.31 -14.16
C PHE A 207 -3.71 -9.72 -13.96
N LYS A 208 -2.38 -9.90 -14.00
CA LYS A 208 -1.76 -11.21 -13.77
C LYS A 208 -2.15 -11.78 -12.39
N ILE A 209 -2.08 -10.98 -11.33
CA ILE A 209 -2.49 -11.43 -9.99
C ILE A 209 -4.01 -11.60 -9.88
N ALA A 210 -4.81 -10.76 -10.56
CA ALA A 210 -6.26 -10.88 -10.56
C ALA A 210 -6.72 -12.19 -11.19
N HIS A 211 -6.12 -12.57 -12.32
CA HIS A 211 -6.38 -13.84 -12.99
C HIS A 211 -5.96 -15.04 -12.14
N ALA A 212 -4.81 -14.98 -11.46
CA ALA A 212 -4.39 -16.01 -10.53
C ALA A 212 -5.42 -16.18 -9.39
N GLY A 213 -5.84 -15.06 -8.76
CA GLY A 213 -6.84 -15.07 -7.70
C GLY A 213 -8.18 -15.70 -8.12
N LEU A 214 -8.69 -15.35 -9.31
CA LEU A 214 -9.93 -15.94 -9.84
C LEU A 214 -9.78 -17.42 -10.19
N LYS A 215 -8.64 -17.83 -10.75
CA LYS A 215 -8.42 -19.20 -11.21
C LYS A 215 -8.18 -20.17 -10.04
N GLU A 216 -7.44 -19.73 -9.03
CA GLU A 216 -6.91 -20.60 -7.99
C GLU A 216 -7.64 -20.46 -6.65
N ASN A 217 -8.63 -19.57 -6.55
CA ASN A 217 -9.47 -19.36 -5.36
C ASN A 217 -8.63 -19.11 -4.09
N THR A 218 -7.65 -18.22 -4.19
CA THR A 218 -6.58 -18.04 -3.19
C THR A 218 -7.04 -17.40 -1.87
N GLY A 219 -8.28 -16.90 -1.79
CA GLY A 219 -8.83 -16.22 -0.62
C GLY A 219 -10.07 -16.87 -0.02
N VAL A 220 -10.99 -16.04 0.48
CA VAL A 220 -12.28 -16.50 1.02
C VAL A 220 -13.35 -16.70 -0.07
N GLY A 221 -13.03 -16.39 -1.32
CA GLY A 221 -13.89 -16.58 -2.48
C GLY A 221 -14.75 -15.37 -2.84
N LEU A 222 -14.42 -14.18 -2.31
CA LEU A 222 -15.17 -12.95 -2.61
C LEU A 222 -15.06 -12.58 -4.09
N GLY A 223 -13.85 -12.64 -4.66
CA GLY A 223 -13.62 -12.36 -6.07
C GLY A 223 -14.44 -13.26 -6.98
N ASN A 224 -14.44 -14.57 -6.70
CA ASN A 224 -15.22 -15.56 -7.45
C ASN A 224 -16.72 -15.39 -7.28
N TYR A 225 -17.19 -15.07 -6.07
CA TYR A 225 -18.61 -14.76 -5.83
C TYR A 225 -19.06 -13.59 -6.72
N LEU A 226 -18.32 -12.48 -6.69
CA LEU A 226 -18.62 -11.30 -7.52
C LEU A 226 -18.50 -11.61 -9.01
N TYR A 227 -17.50 -12.39 -9.42
CA TYR A 227 -17.29 -12.80 -10.81
C TYR A 227 -18.50 -13.58 -11.35
N ASN A 228 -18.99 -14.55 -10.57
CA ASN A 228 -20.14 -15.39 -10.94
C ASN A 228 -21.48 -14.63 -10.90
N LYS A 229 -21.54 -13.49 -10.21
CA LYS A 229 -22.73 -12.62 -10.11
C LYS A 229 -22.67 -11.40 -11.02
N ALA A 230 -21.60 -11.23 -11.78
CA ALA A 230 -21.40 -10.04 -12.58
C ALA A 230 -22.26 -10.07 -13.85
N ASP A 231 -23.30 -9.24 -13.86
CA ASP A 231 -24.16 -9.01 -15.04
C ASP A 231 -23.71 -7.81 -15.87
N ASP A 232 -22.72 -7.05 -15.38
CA ASP A 232 -22.23 -5.83 -16.02
C ASP A 232 -20.71 -5.65 -15.85
N VAL A 233 -20.16 -4.73 -16.65
CA VAL A 233 -18.72 -4.42 -16.68
C VAL A 233 -18.17 -3.86 -15.36
N PHE A 234 -18.99 -3.15 -14.59
CA PHE A 234 -18.62 -2.55 -13.32
C PHE A 234 -18.55 -3.61 -12.22
N THR A 235 -19.54 -4.50 -12.15
CA THR A 235 -19.53 -5.64 -11.24
C THR A 235 -18.36 -6.57 -11.54
N MET A 236 -18.02 -6.76 -12.81
CA MET A 236 -16.85 -7.52 -13.19
C MET A 236 -15.54 -6.83 -12.78
N ALA A 237 -15.42 -5.51 -12.92
CA ALA A 237 -14.29 -4.76 -12.39
C ALA A 237 -14.12 -4.92 -10.86
N LYS A 238 -15.22 -4.96 -10.10
CA LYS A 238 -15.21 -5.27 -8.65
C LYS A 238 -14.66 -6.66 -8.39
N ALA A 239 -15.10 -7.66 -9.16
CA ALA A 239 -14.66 -9.05 -9.04
C ALA A 239 -13.14 -9.20 -9.24
N TYR A 240 -12.60 -8.63 -10.32
CA TYR A 240 -11.16 -8.65 -10.60
C TYR A 240 -10.34 -7.95 -9.51
N THR A 241 -10.84 -6.81 -9.01
CA THR A 241 -10.16 -6.06 -7.95
C THR A 241 -10.15 -6.85 -6.63
N ALA A 242 -11.27 -7.46 -6.27
CA ALA A 242 -11.38 -8.32 -5.09
C ALA A 242 -10.47 -9.55 -5.20
N ALA A 243 -10.49 -10.25 -6.33
CA ALA A 243 -9.66 -11.43 -6.55
C ALA A 243 -8.15 -11.12 -6.48
N ALA A 244 -7.72 -10.01 -7.08
CA ALA A 244 -6.34 -9.54 -6.96
C ALA A 244 -5.95 -9.26 -5.51
N SER A 245 -6.85 -8.65 -4.74
CA SER A 245 -6.63 -8.39 -3.33
C SER A 245 -6.56 -9.67 -2.50
N GLU A 246 -7.42 -10.65 -2.79
CA GLU A 246 -7.40 -11.94 -2.11
C GLU A 246 -6.09 -12.67 -2.36
N ALA A 247 -5.68 -12.82 -3.63
CA ALA A 247 -4.39 -13.39 -3.99
C ALA A 247 -3.24 -12.69 -3.26
N ARG A 248 -3.17 -11.36 -3.33
CA ARG A 248 -2.11 -10.62 -2.64
C ARG A 248 -2.13 -10.84 -1.12
N MET A 249 -3.29 -10.72 -0.48
CA MET A 249 -3.42 -10.78 0.98
C MET A 249 -3.29 -12.19 1.55
N SER A 250 -3.49 -13.21 0.72
CA SER A 250 -3.21 -14.62 1.03
C SER A 250 -1.74 -15.01 0.94
N GLY A 251 -0.86 -14.14 0.43
CA GLY A 251 0.56 -14.48 0.22
C GLY A 251 0.86 -15.11 -1.15
N TYR A 252 0.03 -14.87 -2.17
CA TYR A 252 0.33 -15.37 -3.52
C TYR A 252 1.63 -14.76 -4.06
N LEU A 253 2.49 -15.59 -4.67
CA LEU A 253 3.84 -15.22 -5.11
C LEU A 253 3.83 -14.51 -6.48
N LEU A 254 3.05 -13.44 -6.59
CA LEU A 254 3.11 -12.50 -7.72
C LEU A 254 3.16 -11.06 -7.21
N PRO A 255 3.99 -10.21 -7.83
CA PRO A 255 4.00 -8.80 -7.49
C PRO A 255 2.75 -8.11 -8.02
N VAL A 256 2.43 -6.97 -7.42
CA VAL A 256 1.46 -6.01 -7.94
C VAL A 256 2.13 -4.67 -8.12
N MET A 257 1.69 -3.89 -9.10
CA MET A 257 2.06 -2.50 -9.20
C MET A 257 1.31 -1.71 -8.14
N SER A 258 2.09 -1.07 -7.26
CA SER A 258 1.58 -0.28 -6.15
C SER A 258 1.22 1.15 -6.55
N SER A 259 0.56 1.85 -5.65
CA SER A 259 0.36 3.31 -5.73
C SER A 259 0.59 3.92 -4.37
N ALA A 260 1.40 4.98 -4.29
CA ALA A 260 1.69 5.68 -3.04
C ALA A 260 2.10 4.73 -1.88
N GLY A 261 2.94 3.73 -2.20
CA GLY A 261 3.52 2.78 -1.24
C GLY A 261 2.66 1.58 -0.85
N SER A 262 1.51 1.33 -1.48
CA SER A 262 0.70 0.13 -1.21
C SER A 262 0.22 -0.56 -2.48
N GLY A 263 0.38 -1.89 -2.51
CA GLY A 263 -0.13 -2.72 -3.60
C GLY A 263 -1.65 -2.63 -3.75
N ASN A 264 -2.39 -2.64 -2.65
CA ASN A 264 -3.85 -2.53 -2.68
C ASN A 264 -4.34 -1.15 -3.17
N HIS A 265 -3.56 -0.08 -2.97
CA HIS A 265 -3.87 1.19 -3.63
C HIS A 265 -3.76 1.06 -5.14
N GLY A 266 -2.71 0.38 -5.63
CA GLY A 266 -2.51 0.13 -7.05
C GLY A 266 -3.62 -0.74 -7.66
N LEU A 267 -4.10 -1.76 -6.94
CA LEU A 267 -5.22 -2.59 -7.40
C LEU A 267 -6.46 -1.73 -7.71
N VAL A 268 -6.86 -0.86 -6.78
CA VAL A 268 -8.01 0.03 -6.96
C VAL A 268 -7.74 1.13 -7.99
N ALA A 269 -6.53 1.68 -8.02
CA ALA A 269 -6.17 2.76 -8.93
C ALA A 269 -6.07 2.30 -10.40
N ILE A 270 -5.81 1.01 -10.64
CA ILE A 270 -5.49 0.45 -11.96
C ILE A 270 -6.61 -0.44 -12.52
N ILE A 271 -7.02 -1.47 -11.78
CA ILE A 271 -7.86 -2.56 -12.31
C ILE A 271 -9.22 -2.05 -12.80
N PRO A 272 -9.99 -1.26 -12.04
CA PRO A 272 -11.32 -0.86 -12.46
C PRO A 272 -11.31 -0.05 -13.75
N ILE A 273 -10.45 0.96 -13.83
CA ILE A 273 -10.29 1.82 -15.00
C ILE A 273 -9.87 0.98 -16.20
N SER A 274 -8.86 0.12 -16.03
CA SER A 274 -8.32 -0.68 -17.13
C SER A 274 -9.29 -1.73 -17.64
N TYR A 275 -10.02 -2.39 -16.74
CA TYR A 275 -11.03 -3.38 -17.09
C TYR A 275 -12.19 -2.72 -17.85
N ILE A 276 -12.79 -1.67 -17.25
CA ILE A 276 -13.93 -0.95 -17.84
C ILE A 276 -13.54 -0.34 -19.18
N GLY A 277 -12.34 0.26 -19.27
CA GLY A 277 -11.84 0.87 -20.51
C GLY A 277 -11.65 -0.15 -21.64
N ARG A 278 -11.06 -1.32 -21.34
CA ARG A 278 -10.89 -2.41 -22.32
C ARG A 278 -12.23 -2.94 -22.82
N GLU A 279 -13.17 -3.24 -21.90
CA GLU A 279 -14.50 -3.75 -22.25
C GLU A 279 -15.33 -2.74 -23.04
N LYS A 280 -15.21 -1.44 -22.72
CA LYS A 280 -15.85 -0.35 -23.48
C LYS A 280 -15.11 0.03 -24.75
N LYS A 281 -14.02 -0.67 -25.11
CA LYS A 281 -13.18 -0.39 -26.29
C LYS A 281 -12.65 1.04 -26.35
N ILE A 282 -12.39 1.65 -25.18
CA ILE A 282 -11.75 2.96 -25.07
C ILE A 282 -10.32 2.85 -25.63
N PRO A 283 -9.83 3.84 -26.39
CA PRO A 283 -8.45 3.83 -26.89
C PRO A 283 -7.43 3.62 -25.77
N LYS A 284 -6.40 2.79 -26.05
CA LYS A 284 -5.35 2.44 -25.08
C LYS A 284 -4.71 3.67 -24.43
N GLU A 285 -4.44 4.71 -25.22
CA GLU A 285 -3.88 5.97 -24.73
C GLU A 285 -4.75 6.60 -23.64
N ASN A 286 -6.07 6.67 -23.85
CA ASN A 286 -7.00 7.23 -22.88
C ASN A 286 -7.01 6.40 -21.59
N ILE A 287 -6.93 5.06 -21.68
CA ILE A 287 -6.82 4.19 -20.50
C ILE A 287 -5.54 4.51 -19.72
N LEU A 288 -4.39 4.63 -20.41
CA LEU A 288 -3.11 4.95 -19.75
C LEU A 288 -3.14 6.31 -19.06
N ARG A 289 -3.70 7.34 -19.71
CA ARG A 289 -3.87 8.68 -19.13
C ARG A 289 -4.81 8.66 -17.92
N SER A 290 -5.88 7.87 -17.99
CA SER A 290 -6.85 7.70 -16.89
C SER A 290 -6.24 7.04 -15.66
N VAL A 291 -5.46 5.98 -15.86
CA VAL A 291 -4.73 5.30 -14.78
C VAL A 291 -3.64 6.21 -14.21
N ALA A 292 -2.94 6.98 -15.04
CA ALA A 292 -1.97 7.97 -14.58
C ALA A 292 -2.63 9.05 -13.69
N LEU A 293 -3.80 9.57 -14.08
CA LEU A 293 -4.56 10.51 -13.25
C LEU A 293 -4.96 9.88 -11.92
N SER A 294 -5.48 8.66 -11.97
CA SER A 294 -5.86 7.90 -10.77
C SER A 294 -4.69 7.75 -9.79
N HIS A 295 -3.49 7.44 -10.27
CA HIS A 295 -2.28 7.43 -9.45
C HIS A 295 -1.94 8.80 -8.87
N LEU A 296 -1.93 9.87 -9.68
CA LEU A 296 -1.62 11.23 -9.20
C LEU A 296 -2.57 11.66 -8.09
N ILE A 297 -3.87 11.46 -8.26
CA ILE A 297 -4.89 11.79 -7.26
C ILE A 297 -4.72 10.92 -6.01
N THR A 298 -4.48 9.61 -6.17
CA THR A 298 -4.20 8.70 -5.05
C THR A 298 -3.00 9.19 -4.22
N ILE A 299 -1.91 9.58 -4.90
CA ILE A 299 -0.70 10.13 -4.27
C ILE A 299 -1.03 11.43 -3.55
N TYR A 300 -1.78 12.33 -4.20
CA TYR A 300 -2.20 13.61 -3.64
C TYR A 300 -2.97 13.42 -2.33
N VAL A 301 -3.98 12.55 -2.31
CA VAL A 301 -4.74 12.24 -1.09
C VAL A 301 -3.83 11.61 -0.03
N LYS A 302 -2.96 10.67 -0.41
CA LYS A 302 -2.07 9.97 0.53
C LYS A 302 -1.04 10.87 1.19
N VAL A 303 -0.51 11.89 0.52
CA VAL A 303 0.45 12.81 1.15
C VAL A 303 -0.19 13.73 2.18
N TYR A 304 -1.51 13.94 2.12
CA TYR A 304 -2.27 14.64 3.16
C TYR A 304 -2.71 13.68 4.28
N LEU A 305 -3.23 12.50 3.95
CA LEU A 305 -3.57 11.48 4.96
C LEU A 305 -2.34 10.98 5.74
N GLY A 306 -1.14 11.06 5.16
CA GLY A 306 0.06 10.51 5.77
C GLY A 306 0.18 9.00 5.60
N THR A 307 1.32 8.46 6.04
CA THR A 307 1.62 7.03 6.00
C THR A 307 0.84 6.25 7.06
N LEU A 308 0.59 6.86 8.22
CA LEU A 308 0.02 6.26 9.43
C LEU A 308 -1.42 6.76 9.67
N SER A 309 -2.32 6.45 8.74
CA SER A 309 -3.71 6.90 8.81
C SER A 309 -4.63 5.77 9.29
N PRO A 310 -5.56 6.03 10.24
CA PRO A 310 -6.62 5.11 10.60
C PRO A 310 -7.72 5.05 9.53
N VAL A 311 -7.70 5.94 8.53
CA VAL A 311 -8.54 5.86 7.34
C VAL A 311 -7.91 4.91 6.32
N CYS A 312 -8.72 4.01 5.75
CA CYS A 312 -8.30 3.04 4.75
C CYS A 312 -7.81 3.74 3.48
N GLY A 313 -6.48 3.84 3.31
CA GLY A 313 -5.89 4.42 2.10
C GLY A 313 -6.30 3.69 0.81
N CYS A 314 -6.52 2.38 0.87
CA CYS A 314 -6.94 1.60 -0.30
C CYS A 314 -8.37 1.92 -0.72
N ALA A 315 -9.27 2.10 0.25
CA ALA A 315 -10.66 2.39 -0.07
C ALA A 315 -10.88 3.88 -0.36
N VAL A 316 -10.32 4.75 0.47
CA VAL A 316 -10.58 6.19 0.39
C VAL A 316 -9.63 6.87 -0.59
N ALA A 317 -8.31 6.81 -0.38
CA ALA A 317 -7.37 7.53 -1.24
C ALA A 317 -7.35 6.97 -2.68
N ALA A 318 -7.21 5.65 -2.83
CA ALA A 318 -7.23 5.04 -4.15
C ALA A 318 -8.64 5.01 -4.77
N GLY A 319 -9.71 4.97 -3.96
CA GLY A 319 -11.08 5.12 -4.45
C GLY A 319 -11.35 6.51 -5.04
N VAL A 320 -10.90 7.58 -4.36
CA VAL A 320 -10.95 8.96 -4.89
C VAL A 320 -10.17 9.07 -6.20
N GLY A 321 -8.97 8.48 -6.26
CA GLY A 321 -8.20 8.41 -7.51
C GLY A 321 -8.92 7.64 -8.62
N CYS A 322 -9.50 6.48 -8.29
CA CYS A 322 -10.26 5.68 -9.22
C CYS A 322 -11.47 6.44 -9.78
N ALA A 323 -12.22 7.16 -8.94
CA ALA A 323 -13.37 7.96 -9.39
C ALA A 323 -12.96 9.08 -10.35
N ALA A 324 -11.87 9.80 -10.04
CA ALA A 324 -11.33 10.84 -10.91
C ALA A 324 -10.86 10.26 -12.26
N GLY A 325 -10.13 9.14 -12.23
CA GLY A 325 -9.66 8.46 -13.43
C GLY A 325 -10.79 7.87 -14.28
N LEU A 326 -11.83 7.29 -13.67
CA LEU A 326 -13.03 6.81 -14.36
C LEU A 326 -13.79 7.97 -15.02
N THR A 327 -13.97 9.08 -14.32
CA THR A 327 -14.66 10.27 -14.84
C THR A 327 -13.90 10.84 -16.04
N TYR A 328 -12.57 10.96 -15.93
CA TYR A 328 -11.71 11.36 -17.04
C TYR A 328 -11.81 10.40 -18.24
N MET A 329 -11.73 9.09 -18.00
CA MET A 329 -11.79 8.07 -19.05
C MET A 329 -13.10 8.12 -19.85
N LEU A 330 -14.19 8.46 -19.16
CA LEU A 330 -15.55 8.52 -19.73
C LEU A 330 -15.88 9.89 -20.33
N GLY A 331 -14.89 10.78 -20.47
CA GLY A 331 -15.02 12.05 -21.17
C GLY A 331 -15.50 13.22 -20.30
N GLY A 332 -15.41 13.09 -18.97
CA GLY A 332 -15.77 14.16 -18.05
C GLY A 332 -14.81 15.36 -18.13
N ASP A 333 -15.36 16.55 -17.97
CA ASP A 333 -14.60 17.79 -17.87
C ASP A 333 -13.97 17.99 -16.46
N LYS A 334 -13.25 19.10 -16.26
CA LYS A 334 -12.61 19.40 -14.97
C LYS A 334 -13.60 19.51 -13.82
N ASP A 335 -14.77 20.10 -14.04
CA ASP A 335 -15.79 20.26 -13.00
C ASP A 335 -16.35 18.89 -12.59
N GLN A 336 -16.59 18.01 -13.57
CA GLN A 336 -17.05 16.65 -13.32
C GLN A 336 -15.98 15.82 -12.60
N ILE A 337 -14.70 15.93 -12.98
CA ILE A 337 -13.62 15.23 -12.28
C ILE A 337 -13.51 15.71 -10.82
N ASN A 338 -13.53 17.02 -10.57
CA ASN A 338 -13.55 17.58 -9.22
C ASN A 338 -14.81 17.16 -8.44
N GLY A 339 -15.97 17.13 -9.09
CA GLY A 339 -17.23 16.65 -8.53
C GLY A 339 -17.17 15.17 -8.10
N SER A 340 -16.55 14.31 -8.90
CA SER A 340 -16.38 12.89 -8.57
C SER A 340 -15.50 12.67 -7.33
N ILE A 341 -14.46 13.51 -7.15
CA ILE A 341 -13.61 13.50 -5.96
C ILE A 341 -14.43 13.85 -4.72
N ASN A 342 -15.22 14.92 -4.79
CA ASN A 342 -16.10 15.35 -3.69
C ASN A 342 -17.16 14.30 -3.37
N ASN A 343 -17.80 13.71 -4.39
CA ASN A 343 -18.78 12.64 -4.21
C ASN A 343 -18.17 11.44 -3.47
N MET A 344 -16.95 11.04 -3.82
CA MET A 344 -16.25 9.96 -3.10
C MET A 344 -15.96 10.30 -1.65
N ILE A 345 -15.42 11.50 -1.40
CA ILE A 345 -15.12 11.94 -0.02
C ILE A 345 -16.41 11.98 0.81
N ALA A 346 -17.53 12.42 0.25
CA ALA A 346 -18.82 12.43 0.95
C ALA A 346 -19.28 11.02 1.37
N GLY A 347 -19.05 10.01 0.54
CA GLY A 347 -19.60 8.66 0.74
C GLY A 347 -18.76 7.75 1.64
N ILE A 348 -17.43 7.76 1.54
CA ILE A 348 -16.59 6.67 2.07
C ILE A 348 -15.50 7.09 3.08
N SER A 349 -15.45 8.36 3.47
CA SER A 349 -14.36 8.92 4.30
C SER A 349 -14.11 8.22 5.64
N GLY A 350 -15.11 7.52 6.20
CA GLY A 350 -15.02 6.85 7.51
C GLY A 350 -14.53 5.40 7.48
N MET A 351 -14.16 4.85 6.33
CA MET A 351 -13.72 3.45 6.28
C MET A 351 -12.37 3.27 6.99
N LEU A 352 -12.33 2.43 8.03
CA LEU A 352 -11.13 2.24 8.87
C LEU A 352 -10.05 1.36 8.21
N CYS A 353 -8.79 1.61 8.56
CA CYS A 353 -7.64 0.78 8.25
C CYS A 353 -7.23 -0.03 9.48
N ASP A 354 -7.71 -1.26 9.58
CA ASP A 354 -7.52 -2.20 10.69
C ASP A 354 -6.57 -3.36 10.32
N GLY A 355 -5.53 -3.06 9.52
CA GLY A 355 -4.50 -4.02 9.14
C GLY A 355 -4.74 -4.75 7.81
N ALA A 356 -3.65 -5.24 7.21
CA ALA A 356 -3.68 -6.01 5.98
C ALA A 356 -4.14 -7.44 6.25
N LYS A 357 -5.11 -7.91 5.47
CA LYS A 357 -5.80 -9.21 5.62
C LYS A 357 -6.70 -9.49 4.43
N LEU A 358 -7.21 -10.71 4.32
CA LEU A 358 -8.18 -11.10 3.28
C LEU A 358 -9.39 -10.17 3.22
N GLY A 359 -9.87 -9.66 4.35
CA GLY A 359 -10.96 -8.68 4.43
C GLY A 359 -10.70 -7.36 3.68
N CYS A 360 -9.46 -7.04 3.32
CA CYS A 360 -9.17 -5.92 2.41
C CYS A 360 -9.89 -6.08 1.07
N ALA A 361 -10.06 -7.30 0.56
CA ALA A 361 -10.75 -7.55 -0.70
C ALA A 361 -12.18 -6.98 -0.70
N TYR A 362 -12.88 -7.08 0.42
CA TYR A 362 -14.23 -6.52 0.56
C TYR A 362 -14.21 -5.00 0.57
N LYS A 363 -13.28 -4.39 1.31
CA LYS A 363 -13.09 -2.92 1.32
C LYS A 363 -12.79 -2.37 -0.06
N LEU A 364 -11.93 -3.07 -0.81
CA LEU A 364 -11.61 -2.72 -2.18
C LEU A 364 -12.85 -2.84 -3.08
N SER A 365 -13.65 -3.90 -2.94
CA SER A 365 -14.88 -4.05 -3.73
C SER A 365 -15.92 -2.94 -3.47
N ILE A 366 -16.10 -2.52 -2.21
CA ILE A 366 -16.98 -1.40 -1.83
C ILE A 366 -16.44 -0.07 -2.40
N SER A 367 -15.12 0.13 -2.33
CA SER A 367 -14.48 1.32 -2.87
C SER A 367 -14.66 1.45 -4.39
N VAL A 368 -14.50 0.34 -5.13
CA VAL A 368 -14.71 0.33 -6.59
C VAL A 368 -16.16 0.63 -6.94
N ASP A 369 -17.12 0.08 -6.18
CA ASP A 369 -18.55 0.36 -6.36
C ASP A 369 -18.85 1.85 -6.20
N ALA A 370 -18.43 2.43 -5.08
CA ALA A 370 -18.58 3.85 -4.80
C ALA A 370 -17.88 4.71 -5.85
N ALA A 371 -16.69 4.31 -6.33
CA ALA A 371 -15.94 5.04 -7.35
C ALA A 371 -16.69 5.12 -8.68
N VAL A 372 -17.34 4.02 -9.08
CA VAL A 372 -18.18 3.96 -10.27
C VAL A 372 -19.39 4.87 -10.12
N ASP A 373 -20.08 4.84 -8.98
CA ASP A 373 -21.25 5.67 -8.73
C ASP A 373 -20.89 7.16 -8.68
N ALA A 374 -19.81 7.51 -7.97
CA ALA A 374 -19.32 8.89 -7.90
C ALA A 374 -18.96 9.45 -9.28
N ALA A 375 -18.34 8.63 -10.15
CA ALA A 375 -18.03 9.00 -11.52
C ALA A 375 -19.30 9.17 -12.38
N LYS A 376 -20.24 8.22 -12.32
CA LYS A 376 -21.52 8.32 -13.06
C LYS A 376 -22.34 9.54 -12.63
N MET A 377 -22.46 9.77 -11.32
CA MET A 377 -23.14 10.95 -10.78
C MET A 377 -22.50 12.23 -11.30
N ALA A 378 -21.16 12.31 -11.28
CA ALA A 378 -20.46 13.50 -11.74
C ALA A 378 -20.62 13.73 -13.25
N LEU A 379 -20.63 12.67 -14.08
CA LEU A 379 -20.92 12.79 -15.52
C LEU A 379 -22.33 13.36 -15.79
N GLU A 380 -23.29 13.08 -14.91
CA GLU A 380 -24.64 13.66 -14.94
C GLU A 380 -24.74 15.01 -14.21
N LYS A 381 -23.59 15.60 -13.81
CA LYS A 381 -23.49 16.86 -13.05
C LYS A 381 -24.20 16.83 -11.69
N ILE A 382 -24.28 15.65 -11.08
CA ILE A 382 -24.79 15.44 -9.73
C ILE A 382 -23.61 15.50 -8.76
N TYR A 383 -23.56 16.56 -7.97
CA TYR A 383 -22.49 16.82 -6.99
C TYR A 383 -23.07 16.94 -5.58
N ILE A 384 -22.38 16.34 -4.62
CA ILE A 384 -22.67 16.61 -3.21
C ILE A 384 -22.23 18.06 -2.89
N PRO A 385 -23.11 18.91 -2.33
CA PRO A 385 -22.81 20.32 -2.12
C PRO A 385 -21.63 20.55 -1.15
N GLU A 386 -20.83 21.59 -1.40
CA GLU A 386 -19.64 21.94 -0.61
C GLU A 386 -19.91 22.24 0.87
N ASN A 387 -21.14 22.59 1.24
CA ASN A 387 -21.55 22.86 2.62
C ASN A 387 -21.99 21.60 3.39
N ASN A 388 -21.85 20.40 2.80
CA ASN A 388 -22.20 19.13 3.44
C ASN A 388 -20.98 18.50 4.11
N GLY A 389 -21.05 18.35 5.44
CA GLY A 389 -20.07 17.60 6.22
C GLY A 389 -18.65 18.18 6.11
N ILE A 390 -17.72 17.37 5.63
CA ILE A 390 -16.28 17.71 5.55
C ILE A 390 -15.86 18.21 4.16
N LEU A 391 -16.80 18.35 3.23
CA LEU A 391 -16.48 18.89 1.90
C LEU A 391 -16.03 20.35 2.00
N GLY A 392 -15.32 20.81 0.97
CA GLY A 392 -14.90 22.19 0.81
C GLY A 392 -15.25 22.72 -0.57
N CYS A 393 -15.00 24.01 -0.76
CA CYS A 393 -15.29 24.70 -2.03
C CYS A 393 -14.40 24.27 -3.21
N THR A 394 -13.36 23.47 -2.94
CA THR A 394 -12.57 22.78 -3.97
C THR A 394 -12.29 21.35 -3.56
N ALA A 395 -11.95 20.49 -4.53
CA ALA A 395 -11.56 19.12 -4.27
C ALA A 395 -10.34 19.03 -3.34
N GLU A 396 -9.34 19.91 -3.51
CA GLU A 396 -8.18 20.01 -2.61
C GLU A 396 -8.62 20.31 -1.18
N LYS A 397 -9.59 21.23 -1.01
CA LYS A 397 -10.07 21.58 0.33
C LYS A 397 -10.80 20.42 1.00
N SER A 398 -11.61 19.67 0.25
CA SER A 398 -12.24 18.43 0.73
C SER A 398 -11.18 17.40 1.16
N ILE A 399 -10.11 17.22 0.38
CA ILE A 399 -8.99 16.30 0.71
C ILE A 399 -8.25 16.76 1.98
N GLN A 400 -8.01 18.07 2.12
CA GLN A 400 -7.38 18.63 3.31
C GLN A 400 -8.26 18.47 4.56
N ASN A 401 -9.58 18.65 4.43
CA ASN A 401 -10.52 18.45 5.52
C ASN A 401 -10.57 16.97 5.94
N LEU A 402 -10.62 16.04 4.98
CA LEU A 402 -10.50 14.60 5.22
C LEU A 402 -9.21 14.26 6.00
N SER A 403 -8.08 14.84 5.57
CA SER A 403 -6.80 14.69 6.27
C SER A 403 -6.83 15.25 7.68
N LYS A 404 -7.48 16.40 7.91
CA LYS A 404 -7.65 16.93 9.27
C LYS A 404 -8.45 15.98 10.16
N VAL A 405 -9.54 15.40 9.67
CA VAL A 405 -10.32 14.41 10.42
C VAL A 405 -9.47 13.18 10.75
N SER A 406 -8.76 12.62 9.76
CA SER A 406 -7.87 11.47 9.96
C SER A 406 -6.74 11.76 10.95
N ASN A 407 -6.02 12.87 10.76
CA ASN A 407 -4.74 13.10 11.44
C ASN A 407 -4.90 13.76 12.80
N VAL A 408 -5.97 14.55 12.99
CA VAL A 408 -6.25 15.25 14.25
C VAL A 408 -7.43 14.63 14.97
N GLY A 409 -8.52 14.32 14.25
CA GLY A 409 -9.74 13.80 14.87
C GLY A 409 -9.67 12.31 15.24
N MET A 410 -8.77 11.54 14.62
CA MET A 410 -8.65 10.09 14.79
C MET A 410 -7.27 9.66 15.32
N ASP A 411 -6.51 10.57 15.94
CA ASP A 411 -5.16 10.35 16.46
C ASP A 411 -5.03 9.15 17.42
N HIS A 412 -6.07 8.84 18.20
CA HIS A 412 -6.12 7.68 19.12
C HIS A 412 -6.70 6.41 18.49
N THR A 413 -7.23 6.46 17.27
CA THR A 413 -7.99 5.33 16.68
C THR A 413 -7.11 4.11 16.44
N ASP A 414 -5.85 4.31 16.01
CA ASP A 414 -4.93 3.21 15.77
C ASP A 414 -4.57 2.44 17.05
N GLU A 415 -4.51 3.10 18.20
CA GLU A 415 -4.26 2.45 19.49
C GLU A 415 -5.42 1.52 19.87
N VAL A 416 -6.66 2.02 19.73
CA VAL A 416 -7.87 1.25 20.01
C VAL A 416 -8.02 0.08 19.04
N ILE A 417 -7.76 0.30 17.74
CA ILE A 417 -7.76 -0.78 16.74
C ILE A 417 -6.74 -1.86 17.13
N LEU A 418 -5.54 -1.46 17.53
CA LEU A 418 -4.49 -2.41 17.89
C LEU A 418 -4.86 -3.20 19.15
N ASP A 419 -5.42 -2.56 20.17
CA ASP A 419 -5.92 -3.21 21.38
C ASP A 419 -6.98 -4.27 21.04
N VAL A 420 -7.93 -3.94 20.15
CA VAL A 420 -8.93 -4.89 19.64
C VAL A 420 -8.29 -6.05 18.88
N ILE A 421 -7.23 -5.80 18.10
CA ILE A 421 -6.54 -6.84 17.33
C ILE A 421 -5.76 -7.79 18.24
N ILE A 422 -5.08 -7.25 19.26
CA ILE A 422 -4.23 -8.02 20.19
C ILE A 422 -5.09 -8.83 21.17
N ASN A 423 -6.20 -8.27 21.66
CA ASN A 423 -7.09 -8.92 22.62
C ASN A 423 -8.21 -9.74 21.95
N LYS A 424 -8.01 -10.22 20.72
CA LYS A 424 -9.00 -11.04 20.02
C LYS A 424 -9.28 -12.35 20.78
N CYS A 425 -10.55 -12.71 20.87
CA CYS A 425 -11.03 -13.99 21.41
C CYS A 425 -10.68 -15.16 20.49
#